data_AF-A0A1H2Q148-F1
#
_entry.id   AF-A0A1H2Q148-F1
#
_cell.length_a   1.000
_cell.length_b   1.000
_cell.length_c   1.000
_cell.angle_alpha   90.00
_cell.angle_beta   90.00
_cell.angle_gamma   90.00
#
_symmetry.space_group_name_H-M   'P 1'
#
loop_
_entity.id
_entity.type
_entity.pdbx_description
1 polymer ?
#
loop_
_entity_poly.entity_id
_entity_poly.type
_entity_poly.pdbx_seq_one_letter_code
_entity_poly.pdbx_strand_id
1 'polypeptide(L)'
;MLNKEKELPVTKCSQESFNFPEVKKRTVEVNFQGGEITSDSGVMLLWQVDKHIGLSKAIAQVLEDNRRQASCKHDSLTLLRQRVYALACGYEDLNDHQQLRHDLAIQSAVERIEVLASSSTLCRWENQAIDKRPGTFIK
;
A
#
# COMPACT_ATOMS: atom_id res chain seq x y z
N MET A 1 -22.00 -51.99 -6.98
CA MET A 1 -22.31 -50.73 -6.28
C MET A 1 -21.09 -50.38 -5.43
N LEU A 2 -20.12 -49.70 -6.03
CA LEU A 2 -19.91 -48.24 -6.09
C LEU A 2 -18.90 -47.78 -5.02
N ASN A 3 -17.67 -47.57 -5.51
CA ASN A 3 -16.66 -46.58 -5.15
C ASN A 3 -16.26 -46.45 -3.68
N LYS A 4 -15.24 -47.22 -3.28
CA LYS A 4 -14.22 -46.70 -2.35
C LYS A 4 -13.29 -45.80 -3.16
N GLU A 5 -13.51 -44.49 -3.11
CA GLU A 5 -12.51 -43.54 -3.55
C GLU A 5 -11.21 -43.83 -2.78
N LYS A 6 -10.13 -44.10 -3.53
CA LYS A 6 -8.79 -44.15 -2.97
C LYS A 6 -8.44 -42.73 -2.52
N GLU A 7 -8.52 -42.46 -1.22
CA GLU A 7 -7.78 -41.34 -0.65
C GLU A 7 -6.30 -41.62 -0.87
N LEU A 8 -5.69 -40.86 -1.78
CA LEU A 8 -4.25 -40.81 -1.93
C LEU A 8 -3.66 -40.27 -0.62
N PRO A 9 -2.60 -40.88 -0.06
CA PRO A 9 -1.96 -40.34 1.13
C PRO A 9 -1.33 -39.00 0.77
N VAL A 10 -2.00 -37.92 1.12
CA VAL A 10 -1.42 -36.58 1.14
C VAL A 10 -0.54 -36.49 2.39
N THR A 11 0.77 -36.65 2.22
CA THR A 11 1.74 -36.30 3.26
C THR A 11 1.61 -34.81 3.54
N LYS A 12 1.06 -34.44 4.70
CA LYS A 12 1.07 -33.06 5.20
C LYS A 12 2.52 -32.70 5.58
N CYS A 13 3.31 -32.34 4.57
CA CYS A 13 4.77 -32.29 4.63
C CYS A 13 5.35 -30.95 5.13
N SER A 14 4.49 -29.99 5.52
CA SER A 14 4.90 -28.66 5.98
C SER A 14 4.48 -28.44 7.44
N GLN A 15 5.45 -28.35 8.34
CA GLN A 15 5.24 -27.80 9.69
C GLN A 15 4.96 -26.29 9.57
N GLU A 16 3.91 -25.80 10.24
CA GLU A 16 3.49 -24.39 10.18
C GLU A 16 4.39 -23.46 11.01
N SER A 17 4.93 -23.97 12.11
CA SER A 17 5.99 -23.35 12.89
C SER A 17 6.81 -24.39 13.64
N PHE A 18 8.02 -24.03 14.08
CA PHE A 18 8.80 -24.82 15.03
C PHE A 18 9.71 -23.93 15.88
N ASN A 19 10.10 -24.44 17.05
CA ASN A 19 10.92 -23.73 18.02
C ASN A 19 12.40 -24.13 17.90
N PHE A 20 13.29 -23.15 17.97
CA PHE A 20 14.72 -23.34 18.21
C PHE A 20 15.02 -23.43 19.72
N PRO A 21 16.20 -23.94 20.11
CA PRO A 21 16.64 -23.92 21.51
C PRO A 21 16.61 -22.50 22.10
N GLU A 22 16.25 -22.39 23.37
CA GLU A 22 16.13 -21.10 24.05
C GLU A 22 17.46 -20.34 24.10
N VAL A 23 17.41 -19.03 23.82
CA VAL A 23 18.55 -18.13 23.94
C VAL A 23 18.33 -17.17 25.10
N LYS A 24 19.14 -17.29 26.15
CA LYS A 24 19.06 -16.43 27.36
C LYS A 24 17.63 -16.29 27.91
N LYS A 25 16.91 -17.42 28.06
CA LYS A 25 15.52 -17.50 28.54
C LYS A 25 14.48 -16.88 27.60
N ARG A 26 14.77 -16.82 26.30
CA ARG A 26 13.83 -16.40 25.26
C ARG A 26 13.57 -17.56 24.31
N THR A 27 12.30 -17.86 24.11
CA THR A 27 11.83 -18.79 23.07
C THR A 27 12.04 -18.15 21.70
N VAL A 28 12.65 -18.89 20.78
CA VAL A 28 12.84 -18.47 19.39
C VAL A 28 11.96 -19.36 18.53
N GLU A 29 10.87 -18.80 18.00
CA GLU A 29 9.93 -19.49 17.12
C GLU A 29 10.16 -19.05 15.67
N VAL A 30 10.21 -20.01 14.76
CA VAL A 30 10.08 -19.75 13.32
C VAL A 30 8.69 -20.19 12.91
N ASN A 31 7.89 -19.25 12.38
CA ASN A 31 6.65 -19.55 11.68
C ASN A 31 6.83 -19.37 10.18
N PHE A 32 6.12 -20.17 9.41
CA PHE A 32 6.01 -20.02 7.95
C PHE A 32 4.70 -19.33 7.56
N GLN A 33 4.09 -18.60 8.49
CA GLN A 33 2.92 -17.78 8.22
C GLN A 33 3.23 -16.62 7.27
N GLY A 34 4.52 -16.36 7.00
CA GLY A 34 4.98 -15.37 6.03
C GLY A 34 4.81 -13.92 6.51
N GLY A 35 3.95 -13.68 7.50
CA GLY A 35 3.51 -12.34 7.86
C GLY A 35 2.85 -11.65 6.67
N GLU A 36 2.88 -10.33 6.68
CA GLU A 36 2.50 -9.53 5.51
C GLU A 36 3.69 -9.51 4.54
N ILE A 37 3.60 -10.31 3.48
CA ILE A 37 4.59 -10.36 2.39
C ILE A 37 4.17 -9.35 1.33
N THR A 38 5.12 -8.51 0.92
CA THR A 38 4.91 -7.52 -0.15
C THR A 38 5.96 -7.68 -1.24
N SER A 39 5.49 -7.64 -2.50
CA SER A 39 6.36 -7.58 -3.68
C SER A 39 6.84 -6.15 -3.95
N ASP A 40 6.25 -5.16 -3.28
CA ASP A 40 6.50 -3.74 -3.49
C ASP A 40 7.53 -3.14 -2.52
N SER A 41 8.31 -3.99 -1.85
CA SER A 41 9.33 -3.57 -0.87
C SER A 41 10.31 -2.51 -1.43
N GLY A 42 10.53 -2.48 -2.75
CA GLY A 42 11.37 -1.48 -3.44
C GLY A 42 10.88 -0.03 -3.25
N VAL A 43 9.62 0.18 -2.93
CA VAL A 43 9.03 1.50 -2.64
C VAL A 43 9.73 2.23 -1.49
N MET A 44 10.34 1.50 -0.55
CA MET A 44 11.11 2.10 0.55
C MET A 44 12.35 2.84 0.08
N LEU A 45 12.96 2.42 -1.05
CA LEU A 45 14.07 3.15 -1.67
C LEU A 45 13.58 4.47 -2.26
N LEU A 46 12.39 4.47 -2.89
CA LEU A 46 11.75 5.70 -3.39
C LEU A 46 11.47 6.67 -2.23
N TRP A 47 10.92 6.18 -1.12
CA TRP A 47 10.73 7.00 0.09
C TRP A 47 12.04 7.58 0.61
N GLN A 48 13.12 6.79 0.66
CA GLN A 48 14.39 7.28 1.16
C GLN A 48 14.96 8.40 0.28
N VAL A 49 14.86 8.25 -1.05
CA VAL A 49 15.27 9.29 -2.00
C VAL A 49 14.38 10.53 -1.86
N ASP A 50 13.06 10.37 -1.87
CA ASP A 50 12.11 11.48 -1.74
C ASP A 50 12.30 12.24 -0.42
N LYS A 51 12.56 11.53 0.69
CA LYS A 51 12.86 12.14 1.99
C LYS A 51 14.19 12.90 1.98
N HIS A 52 15.20 12.41 1.24
CA HIS A 52 16.49 13.05 1.14
C HIS A 52 16.42 14.36 0.33
N ILE A 53 15.67 14.37 -0.78
CA ILE A 53 15.56 15.53 -1.68
C ILE A 53 14.38 16.44 -1.35
N GLY A 54 13.39 15.96 -0.59
CA GLY A 54 12.21 16.71 -0.17
C GLY A 54 11.17 16.98 -1.26
N LEU A 55 11.16 16.21 -2.35
CA LEU A 55 10.39 16.51 -3.56
C LEU A 55 8.88 16.52 -3.29
N SER A 56 8.32 15.43 -2.75
CA SER A 56 6.88 15.31 -2.48
C SER A 56 6.40 16.38 -1.50
N LYS A 57 7.24 16.72 -0.50
CA LYS A 57 6.94 17.78 0.47
C LYS A 57 6.88 19.15 -0.20
N ALA A 58 7.85 19.46 -1.06
CA ALA A 58 7.87 20.73 -1.80
C ALA A 58 6.67 20.86 -2.74
N ILE A 59 6.31 19.79 -3.45
CA ILE A 59 5.12 19.76 -4.31
C ILE A 59 3.83 19.92 -3.48
N ALA A 60 3.70 19.20 -2.37
CA ALA A 60 2.51 19.28 -1.53
C ALA A 60 2.29 20.68 -0.92
N GLN A 61 3.36 21.47 -0.73
CA GLN A 61 3.27 22.85 -0.23
C GLN A 61 2.71 23.83 -1.27
N VAL A 62 2.88 23.54 -2.56
CA VAL A 62 2.39 24.41 -3.65
C VAL A 62 1.06 23.93 -4.23
N LEU A 63 0.63 22.71 -3.91
CA LEU A 63 -0.69 22.20 -4.28
C LEU A 63 -1.78 22.79 -3.38
N GLU A 64 -2.71 23.53 -3.98
CA GLU A 64 -3.90 23.99 -3.28
C GLU A 64 -4.85 22.84 -2.97
N ASP A 65 -5.07 22.59 -1.67
CA ASP A 65 -6.06 21.63 -1.20
C ASP A 65 -7.33 22.33 -0.70
N ASN A 66 -8.29 22.51 -1.60
CA ASN A 66 -9.56 23.20 -1.31
C ASN A 66 -10.60 22.28 -0.66
N ARG A 67 -10.24 21.03 -0.34
CA ARG A 67 -11.15 20.13 0.35
C ARG A 67 -11.46 20.67 1.73
N ARG A 68 -12.68 20.39 2.20
CA ARG A 68 -13.04 20.61 3.60
C ARG A 68 -12.20 19.71 4.49
N GLN A 69 -11.18 20.27 5.14
CA GLN A 69 -10.18 19.51 5.89
C GLN A 69 -10.80 18.68 7.03
N ALA A 70 -11.86 19.17 7.67
CA ALA A 70 -12.62 18.42 8.69
C ALA A 70 -13.29 17.14 8.18
N SER A 71 -13.41 16.96 6.86
CA SER A 71 -13.96 15.76 6.22
C SER A 71 -12.88 14.92 5.52
N CYS A 72 -11.61 15.28 5.68
CA CYS A 72 -10.49 14.59 5.04
C CYS A 72 -9.83 13.62 6.02
N LYS A 73 -9.84 12.33 5.68
CA LYS A 73 -9.07 11.31 6.41
C LYS A 73 -7.57 11.33 6.04
N HIS A 74 -7.26 11.70 4.79
CA HIS A 74 -5.91 11.67 4.24
C HIS A 74 -5.49 13.07 3.79
N ASP A 75 -4.38 13.56 4.34
CA ASP A 75 -3.79 14.83 3.89
C ASP A 75 -3.20 14.73 2.48
N SER A 76 -3.03 15.89 1.86
CA SER A 76 -2.56 15.98 0.47
C SER A 76 -1.16 15.41 0.25
N LEU A 77 -0.24 15.50 1.23
CA LEU A 77 1.08 14.89 1.09
C LEU A 77 0.99 13.37 1.02
N THR A 78 0.14 12.76 1.83
CA THR A 78 -0.10 11.32 1.84
C THR A 78 -0.69 10.86 0.52
N LEU A 79 -1.70 11.57 0.00
CA LEU A 79 -2.32 11.25 -1.29
C LEU A 79 -1.32 11.39 -2.45
N LEU A 80 -0.52 12.46 -2.44
CA LEU A 80 0.52 12.70 -3.43
C LEU A 80 1.55 11.57 -3.41
N ARG A 81 2.12 11.24 -2.24
CA ARG A 81 3.11 10.16 -2.11
C ARG A 81 2.53 8.82 -2.53
N GLN A 82 1.31 8.51 -2.09
CA GLN A 82 0.63 7.26 -2.46
C GLN A 82 0.55 7.11 -3.99
N ARG A 83 0.24 8.18 -4.73
CA ARG A 83 0.18 8.10 -6.20
C ARG A 83 1.52 8.15 -6.89
N VAL A 84 2.42 9.05 -6.50
CA VAL A 84 3.75 9.13 -7.12
C VAL A 84 4.52 7.82 -6.93
N TYR A 85 4.42 7.20 -5.75
CA TYR A 85 5.09 5.93 -5.49
C TYR A 85 4.45 4.76 -6.22
N ALA A 86 3.12 4.69 -6.26
CA ALA A 86 2.42 3.67 -7.03
C ALA A 86 2.79 3.76 -8.53
N LEU A 87 2.80 4.97 -9.11
CA LEU A 87 3.24 5.20 -10.48
C LEU A 87 4.68 4.73 -10.72
N ALA A 88 5.59 5.05 -9.81
CA ALA A 88 6.99 4.62 -9.91
C ALA A 88 7.17 3.09 -9.76
N CYS A 89 6.25 2.43 -9.05
CA CYS A 89 6.17 0.97 -8.95
C CYS A 89 5.45 0.32 -10.15
N GLY A 90 4.93 1.10 -11.11
CA GLY A 90 4.26 0.60 -12.31
C GLY A 90 2.74 0.49 -12.21
N TYR A 91 2.13 1.02 -11.15
CA TYR A 91 0.68 1.05 -10.96
C TYR A 91 0.09 2.37 -11.49
N GLU A 92 -0.22 2.37 -12.79
CA GLU A 92 -0.78 3.52 -13.50
C GLU A 92 -2.26 3.73 -13.14
N ASP A 93 -3.01 2.63 -13.12
CA ASP A 93 -4.44 2.65 -12.92
C ASP A 93 -4.83 2.90 -11.45
N LEU A 94 -5.93 3.61 -11.26
CA LEU A 94 -6.47 3.85 -9.93
C LEU A 94 -7.11 2.60 -9.32
N ASN A 95 -7.52 1.61 -10.12
CA ASN A 95 -8.19 0.40 -9.63
C ASN A 95 -7.27 -0.44 -8.71
N ASP A 96 -5.96 -0.45 -8.97
CA ASP A 96 -4.95 -1.15 -8.16
C ASP A 96 -4.91 -0.63 -6.72
N HIS A 97 -5.25 0.65 -6.51
CA HIS A 97 -5.32 1.25 -5.18
C HIS A 97 -6.39 0.65 -4.26
N GLN A 98 -7.32 -0.14 -4.80
CA GLN A 98 -8.25 -0.87 -3.94
C GLN A 98 -7.54 -1.97 -3.14
N GLN A 99 -6.48 -2.57 -3.70
CA GLN A 99 -5.64 -3.56 -3.03
C GLN A 99 -4.41 -2.89 -2.38
N LEU A 100 -3.67 -2.05 -3.12
CA LEU A 100 -2.43 -1.42 -2.63
C LEU A 100 -2.61 -0.59 -1.35
N ARG A 101 -3.82 -0.07 -1.10
CA ARG A 101 -4.10 0.67 0.13
C ARG A 101 -3.91 -0.15 1.42
N HIS A 102 -3.89 -1.48 1.30
CA HIS A 102 -3.69 -2.42 2.40
C HIS A 102 -2.24 -2.92 2.49
N ASP A 103 -1.40 -2.66 1.48
CA ASP A 103 -0.01 -3.09 1.47
C ASP A 103 0.82 -2.33 2.53
N LEU A 104 1.49 -3.07 3.40
CA LEU A 104 2.26 -2.50 4.52
C LEU A 104 3.53 -1.75 4.07
N ALA A 105 4.18 -2.15 2.97
CA ALA A 105 5.33 -1.42 2.45
C ALA A 105 4.89 -0.07 1.87
N ILE A 106 3.79 -0.05 1.11
CA ILE A 106 3.22 1.20 0.60
C ILE A 106 2.78 2.11 1.75
N GLN A 107 2.08 1.58 2.77
CA GLN A 107 1.69 2.33 3.98
C GLN A 107 2.91 2.92 4.69
N SER A 108 3.95 2.11 4.89
CA SER A 108 5.19 2.54 5.54
C SER A 108 5.91 3.63 4.75
N ALA A 109 6.01 3.49 3.43
CA ALA A 109 6.66 4.47 2.56
C ALA A 109 5.93 5.82 2.55
N VAL A 110 4.61 5.84 2.71
CA VAL A 110 3.84 7.09 2.84
C VAL A 110 3.72 7.57 4.29
N GLU A 111 4.45 6.95 5.23
CA GLU A 111 4.51 7.28 6.65
C GLU A 111 3.13 7.18 7.35
N ARG A 112 2.37 6.12 7.02
CA ARG A 112 1.07 5.81 7.61
C ARG A 112 1.02 4.40 8.19
N ILE A 113 0.18 4.26 9.20
CA ILE A 113 -0.16 2.97 9.85
C ILE A 113 -1.61 2.56 9.57
N GLU A 114 -2.36 3.41 8.87
CA GLU A 114 -3.76 3.20 8.55
C GLU A 114 -3.91 2.83 7.07
N VAL A 115 -5.04 2.18 6.76
CA VAL A 115 -5.44 1.92 5.38
C VAL A 115 -5.45 3.22 4.57
N LEU A 116 -4.76 3.22 3.43
CA LEU A 116 -4.59 4.39 2.59
C LEU A 116 -5.88 4.75 1.82
N ALA A 117 -5.80 5.80 1.01
CA ALA A 117 -6.94 6.25 0.23
C ALA A 117 -7.36 5.21 -0.81
N SER A 118 -8.68 5.09 -1.00
CA SER A 118 -9.27 4.27 -2.06
C SER A 118 -9.08 4.91 -3.43
N SER A 119 -9.26 4.11 -4.49
CA SER A 119 -9.30 4.56 -5.89
C SER A 119 -10.22 5.77 -6.09
N SER A 120 -11.42 5.76 -5.50
CA SER A 120 -12.38 6.86 -5.62
C SER A 120 -11.95 8.13 -4.89
N THR A 121 -11.21 8.01 -3.79
CA THR A 121 -10.69 9.16 -3.04
C THR A 121 -9.55 9.83 -3.80
N LEU A 122 -8.66 9.02 -4.38
CA LEU A 122 -7.57 9.47 -5.23
C LEU A 122 -8.09 10.12 -6.52
N CYS A 123 -9.04 9.48 -7.21
CA CYS A 123 -9.70 10.04 -8.40
C CYS A 123 -10.27 11.44 -8.14
N ARG A 124 -11.03 11.63 -7.05
CA ARG A 124 -11.58 12.95 -6.69
C ARG A 124 -10.50 13.96 -6.33
N TRP A 125 -9.40 13.53 -5.75
CA TRP A 125 -8.29 14.41 -5.40
C TRP A 125 -7.51 14.85 -6.64
N GLU A 126 -7.23 13.94 -7.58
CA GLU A 126 -6.55 14.25 -8.85
C GLU A 126 -7.38 15.18 -9.74
N ASN A 127 -8.70 14.96 -9.83
CA ASN A 127 -9.56 15.74 -10.71
C ASN A 127 -9.98 17.11 -10.15
N GLN A 128 -9.63 17.43 -8.91
CA GLN A 128 -9.98 18.74 -8.32
C GLN A 128 -9.37 19.92 -9.07
N ALA A 129 -8.19 19.75 -9.67
CA ALA A 129 -7.55 20.82 -10.45
C ALA A 129 -8.22 21.04 -11.81
N ILE A 130 -8.91 20.05 -12.35
CA ILE A 130 -9.62 20.14 -13.64
C ILE A 130 -10.87 21.00 -13.50
N ASP A 131 -11.61 20.82 -12.40
CA ASP A 131 -12.85 21.56 -12.10
C ASP A 131 -12.61 23.07 -11.89
N LYS A 132 -11.37 23.47 -11.58
CA LYS A 132 -10.98 24.89 -11.42
C LYS A 132 -10.71 25.63 -12.74
N ARG A 133 -10.74 24.97 -13.90
CA ARG A 133 -10.65 25.68 -15.19
C ARG A 133 -12.03 26.21 -15.58
N PRO A 134 -12.29 27.53 -15.59
CA PRO A 134 -13.48 28.04 -16.24
C PRO A 134 -13.41 27.69 -17.74
N GLY A 135 -14.27 26.76 -18.18
CA GLY A 135 -14.53 26.50 -19.59
C GLY A 135 -13.63 25.46 -20.26
N THR A 136 -13.77 24.18 -19.90
CA THR A 136 -13.55 23.12 -20.89
C THR A 136 -14.59 22.03 -20.73
N PHE A 137 -15.80 22.33 -21.23
CA PHE A 137 -16.71 21.28 -21.70
C PHE A 137 -16.00 20.55 -22.85
N ILE A 138 -15.49 19.36 -22.61
CA ILE A 138 -15.22 18.42 -23.70
C ILE A 138 -16.52 17.66 -23.93
N LYS A 139 -16.99 17.75 -25.18
CA LYS A 139 -18.17 17.07 -25.74
C LYS A 139 -18.09 15.56 -25.61
#